data_AF-A0A8H8C4U5-F1
#
_entry.id   AF-A0A8H8C4U5-F1
#
_cell.length_a   1.000
_cell.length_b   1.000
_cell.length_c   1.000
_cell.angle_alpha   90.00
_cell.angle_beta   90.00
_cell.angle_gamma   90.00
#
_symmetry.space_group_name_H-M   'P 1'
#
loop_
_entity.id
_entity.type
_entity.pdbx_description
1 polymer ?
#
loop_
_entity_poly.entity_id
_entity_poly.type
_entity_poly.pdbx_seq_one_letter_code
_entity_poly.pdbx_strand_id
1 'polypeptide(L)'
;MPWFMDALGLATSSPTEVNATAPALSILDLLTLLAWTCLQLTTNKNRIFDIIFSGMASISNLMSTSSLSFWSGLSDAVQSATAPTLAQLKTTPTNFHKRWGVYLLTLEKIGSTPRVYIGSGTGSQQGVSTRLSMITHKGLLLSAPIPSHRDVPIMRALFLLLLEAALCFAFWAVMRKKSGLCYTFGMPRLCSWKAGDIPYTGLCTHTPLAETLGVQFGLSPEDLDALEELRKVRKREVLNKSRAGTRARDKTSGVYYCHDCKQENSNKDNYERHIKLPSHLSKAAGKKPLKSAMKRATNSNNNRKAQKYKCVLCDKIYGHGAVLRRHYISKIHLGKVALSSSGGSF
;
A
#
# COMPACT_ATOMS: atom_id res chain seq x y z
N MET A 1 20.84 8.45 29.92
CA MET A 1 21.74 8.82 28.80
C MET A 1 23.21 9.11 29.16
N PRO A 2 23.68 9.24 30.42
CA PRO A 2 25.11 9.51 30.69
C PRO A 2 26.07 8.48 30.05
N TRP A 3 25.75 7.19 30.20
CA TRP A 3 26.55 6.08 29.65
C TRP A 3 26.68 6.10 28.11
N PHE A 4 25.73 6.74 27.41
CA PHE A 4 25.71 6.78 25.96
C PHE A 4 26.66 7.84 25.40
N MET A 5 26.76 9.00 26.07
CA MET A 5 27.75 10.03 25.74
C MET A 5 29.17 9.54 26.01
N ASP A 6 29.35 8.73 27.07
CA ASP A 6 30.62 8.05 27.35
C ASP A 6 30.99 7.05 26.25
N ALA A 7 30.03 6.25 25.77
CA ALA A 7 30.26 5.25 24.74
C ALA A 7 30.64 5.84 23.37
N LEU A 8 30.28 7.10 23.11
CA LEU A 8 30.69 7.84 21.92
C LEU A 8 31.99 8.62 22.09
N GLY A 9 32.62 8.57 23.27
CA GLY A 9 33.82 9.37 23.57
C GLY A 9 33.55 10.88 23.55
N LEU A 10 32.29 11.31 23.68
CA LEU A 10 31.89 12.71 23.66
C LEU A 10 31.93 13.36 25.06
N ALA A 11 32.08 12.57 26.11
CA ALA A 11 32.23 13.06 27.47
C ALA A 11 33.72 13.24 27.83
N THR A 12 34.28 14.39 27.47
CA THR A 12 35.62 14.82 27.93
C THR A 12 35.48 16.10 28.77
N SER A 13 35.13 15.98 30.04
CA SER A 13 35.50 16.99 31.05
C SER A 13 35.24 16.49 32.46
N SER A 14 36.16 16.86 33.35
CA SER A 14 36.12 16.67 34.79
C SER A 14 34.81 17.16 35.42
N PRO A 15 34.38 16.58 36.55
CA PRO A 15 33.15 16.93 37.24
C PRO A 15 33.31 18.28 37.95
N THR A 16 33.21 19.38 37.21
CA THR A 16 33.01 20.70 37.78
C THR A 16 31.51 20.95 37.78
N GLU A 17 30.93 21.08 38.98
CA GLU A 17 29.50 21.33 39.21
C GLU A 17 29.00 22.55 38.42
N VAL A 18 28.37 22.30 37.27
CA VAL A 18 27.56 23.31 36.60
C VAL A 18 26.18 22.68 36.39
N ASN A 19 25.20 23.11 37.19
CA ASN A 19 23.79 22.75 37.09
C ASN A 19 23.10 23.35 35.84
N ALA A 20 23.78 23.33 34.68
CA ALA A 20 23.15 23.65 33.42
C ALA A 20 22.35 22.42 32.97
N THR A 21 21.03 22.51 33.06
CA THR A 21 20.12 21.55 32.42
C THR A 21 20.43 21.52 30.93
N ALA A 22 21.13 20.47 30.48
CA ALA A 22 21.42 20.26 29.08
C ALA A 22 20.10 20.27 28.28
N PRO A 23 20.06 20.92 27.09
CA PRO A 23 18.86 20.97 26.29
C PRO A 23 18.40 19.54 25.95
N ALA A 24 17.09 19.29 26.07
CA ALA A 24 16.53 18.01 25.71
C ALA A 24 16.76 17.74 24.22
N LEU A 25 17.30 16.56 23.89
CA LEU A 25 17.51 16.14 22.51
C LEU A 25 16.14 16.03 21.80
N SER A 26 16.05 16.60 20.60
CA SER A 26 14.88 16.38 19.75
C SER A 26 14.77 14.90 19.37
N ILE A 27 13.56 14.41 19.09
CA ILE A 27 13.38 13.03 18.63
C ILE A 27 14.15 12.74 17.34
N LEU A 28 14.32 13.75 16.47
CA LEU A 28 15.06 13.61 15.22
C LEU A 28 16.55 13.40 15.49
N ASP A 29 17.13 14.19 16.41
CA ASP A 29 18.54 14.08 16.80
C ASP A 29 18.79 12.75 17.50
N LEU A 30 17.88 12.35 18.39
CA LEU A 30 17.94 11.07 19.08
C LEU A 30 17.93 9.89 18.10
N LEU A 31 17.02 9.89 17.11
CA LEU A 31 16.95 8.83 16.11
C LEU A 31 18.14 8.85 15.15
N THR A 32 18.64 10.04 14.77
CA THR A 32 19.87 10.19 13.98
C THR A 32 21.04 9.55 14.70
N LEU A 33 21.17 9.84 16.00
CA LEU A 33 22.23 9.33 16.86
C LEU A 33 22.15 7.81 17.02
N LEU A 34 20.97 7.28 17.39
CA LEU A 34 20.75 5.84 17.51
C LEU A 34 21.06 5.12 16.20
N ALA A 35 20.61 5.67 15.06
CA ALA A 35 20.83 5.06 13.76
C ALA A 35 22.30 5.10 13.33
N TRP A 36 23.01 6.20 13.60
CA TRP A 36 24.46 6.28 13.37
C TRP A 36 25.20 5.26 14.23
N THR A 37 24.85 5.12 15.51
CA THR A 37 25.46 4.13 16.39
C THR A 37 25.17 2.70 15.93
N CYS A 38 23.96 2.42 15.43
CA CYS A 38 23.64 1.13 14.79
C CYS A 38 24.60 0.84 13.62
N LEU A 39 24.84 1.84 12.77
CA LEU A 39 25.69 1.71 11.60
C LEU A 39 27.15 1.46 12.00
N GLN A 40 27.67 2.20 12.98
CA GLN A 40 29.08 2.09 13.38
C GLN A 40 29.38 0.79 14.12
N LEU A 41 28.51 0.38 15.04
CA LEU A 41 28.81 -0.71 15.96
C LEU A 41 28.37 -2.09 15.45
N THR A 42 27.52 -2.16 14.42
CA THR A 42 27.09 -3.45 13.85
C THR A 42 28.13 -4.00 12.88
N THR A 43 28.64 -5.20 13.18
CA THR A 43 29.64 -5.87 12.33
C THR A 43 29.02 -6.58 11.11
N ASN A 44 27.82 -7.14 11.25
CA ASN A 44 27.14 -7.89 10.18
C ASN A 44 26.12 -7.02 9.44
N LYS A 45 26.57 -5.90 8.89
CA LYS A 45 25.72 -5.00 8.08
C LYS A 45 26.02 -5.11 6.59
N ASN A 46 25.03 -4.84 5.76
CA ASN A 46 25.19 -4.75 4.32
C ASN A 46 26.06 -3.53 3.97
N ARG A 47 27.16 -3.75 3.23
CA ARG A 47 28.13 -2.69 2.87
C ARG A 47 27.53 -1.56 2.03
N ILE A 48 26.38 -1.79 1.38
CA ILE A 48 25.67 -0.73 0.66
C ILE A 48 25.36 0.47 1.55
N PHE A 49 25.19 0.24 2.85
CA PHE A 49 24.89 1.28 3.81
C PHE A 49 26.07 2.21 4.07
N ASP A 50 27.29 1.71 4.02
CA ASP A 50 28.50 2.54 4.13
C ASP A 50 28.66 3.44 2.90
N ILE A 51 28.13 3.03 1.75
CA ILE A 51 28.13 3.80 0.51
C ILE A 51 27.06 4.92 0.57
N ILE A 52 25.86 4.61 1.06
CA ILE A 52 24.75 5.57 1.12
C ILE A 52 24.95 6.60 2.24
N PHE A 53 25.45 6.15 3.40
CA PHE A 53 25.55 6.96 4.62
C PHE A 53 27.01 7.15 5.01
N SER A 54 27.69 8.07 4.32
CA SER A 54 29.10 8.39 4.54
C SER A 54 29.38 9.06 5.89
N GLY A 55 28.34 9.59 6.56
CA GLY A 55 28.48 10.29 7.84
C GLY A 55 27.17 10.60 8.53
N MET A 56 27.21 10.94 9.82
CA MET A 56 26.03 11.33 10.60
C MET A 56 25.28 12.52 9.98
N ALA A 57 26.01 13.47 9.37
CA ALA A 57 25.41 14.61 8.66
C ALA A 57 24.52 14.17 7.48
N SER A 58 24.92 13.14 6.73
CA SER A 58 24.12 12.60 5.63
C SER A 58 22.80 12.01 6.12
N ILE A 59 22.82 11.35 7.29
CA ILE A 59 21.63 10.80 7.93
C ILE A 59 20.71 11.92 8.40
N SER A 60 21.26 12.90 9.11
CA SER A 60 20.50 14.05 9.64
C SER A 60 19.80 14.81 8.51
N ASN A 61 20.53 15.12 7.42
CA ASN A 61 19.97 15.81 6.26
C ASN A 61 18.87 14.99 5.57
N LEU A 62 19.05 13.68 5.44
CA LEU A 62 18.00 12.83 4.87
C LEU A 62 16.77 12.77 5.77
N MET A 63 16.94 12.65 7.09
CA MET A 63 15.82 12.61 8.04
C MET A 63 15.04 13.93 8.05
N SER A 64 15.71 15.08 8.01
CA SER A 64 15.06 16.40 8.01
C SER A 64 14.26 16.68 6.74
N THR A 65 14.72 16.19 5.58
CA THR A 65 14.03 16.36 4.30
C THR A 65 12.92 15.33 4.06
N SER A 66 12.85 14.26 4.84
CA SER A 66 11.94 13.12 4.66
C SER A 66 10.49 13.35 5.10
N SER A 67 10.13 14.54 5.61
CA SER A 67 8.78 14.84 6.11
C SER A 67 8.26 13.81 7.13
N LEU A 68 9.14 13.41 8.06
CA LEU A 68 8.82 12.41 9.08
C LEU A 68 7.78 12.94 10.07
N SER A 69 6.80 12.09 10.39
CA SER A 69 5.83 12.28 11.45
C SER A 69 6.05 11.22 12.53
N PHE A 70 6.11 11.61 13.79
CA PHE A 70 6.38 10.71 14.91
C PHE A 70 5.13 10.47 15.75
N TRP A 71 5.02 9.31 16.37
CA TRP A 71 4.13 9.13 17.52
C TRP A 71 4.56 10.11 18.63
N SER A 72 3.61 10.86 19.19
CA SER A 72 3.89 11.88 20.21
C SER A 72 4.60 11.32 21.44
N GLY A 73 4.28 10.10 21.86
CA GLY A 73 4.92 9.44 22.99
C GLY A 73 6.27 8.79 22.67
N LEU A 74 6.77 8.86 21.43
CA LEU A 74 8.00 8.16 21.04
C LEU A 74 9.23 8.70 21.75
N SER A 75 9.35 10.02 21.87
CA SER A 75 10.47 10.67 22.56
C SER A 75 10.54 10.24 24.03
N ASP A 76 9.41 10.37 24.73
CA ASP A 76 9.30 10.00 26.14
C ASP A 76 9.55 8.50 26.32
N ALA A 77 9.01 7.66 25.44
CA ALA A 77 9.19 6.22 25.51
C ALA A 77 10.67 5.81 25.38
N VAL A 78 11.43 6.40 24.45
CA VAL A 78 12.85 6.04 24.23
C VAL A 78 13.77 6.64 25.29
N GLN A 79 13.46 7.84 25.79
CA GLN A 79 14.30 8.55 26.78
C GLN A 79 13.95 8.21 28.23
N SER A 80 12.81 7.54 28.47
CA SER A 80 12.36 7.14 29.81
C SER A 80 13.38 6.26 30.54
N ALA A 81 13.54 6.51 31.83
CA ALA A 81 14.34 5.68 32.73
C ALA A 81 13.75 4.26 32.90
N THR A 82 12.45 4.10 32.67
CA THR A 82 11.74 2.82 32.75
C THR A 82 11.25 2.38 31.37
N ALA A 83 11.23 1.06 31.14
CA ALA A 83 10.75 0.51 29.88
C ALA A 83 9.25 0.82 29.67
N PRO A 84 8.82 1.12 28.44
CA PRO A 84 7.42 1.41 28.16
C PRO A 84 6.55 0.18 28.42
N THR A 85 5.42 0.39 29.08
CA THR A 85 4.42 -0.65 29.31
C THR A 85 3.71 -1.03 28.01
N LEU A 86 3.14 -2.24 27.93
CA LEU A 86 2.32 -2.65 26.78
C LEU A 86 1.11 -1.75 26.58
N ALA A 87 0.54 -1.22 27.67
CA ALA A 87 -0.56 -0.26 27.60
C ALA A 87 -0.13 1.01 26.85
N GLN A 88 1.03 1.58 27.20
CA GLN A 88 1.60 2.72 26.48
C GLN A 88 1.87 2.39 25.01
N LEU A 89 2.48 1.23 24.72
CA LEU A 89 2.75 0.81 23.33
C LEU A 89 1.47 0.64 22.50
N LYS A 90 0.34 0.26 23.12
CA LYS A 90 -0.97 0.14 22.45
C LYS A 90 -1.65 1.48 22.18
N THR A 91 -1.19 2.60 22.76
CA THR A 91 -1.70 3.95 22.43
C THR A 91 -1.10 4.53 21.15
N THR A 92 -0.23 3.78 20.49
CA THR A 92 0.38 4.19 19.23
C THR A 92 -0.66 4.39 18.12
N PRO A 93 -0.48 5.37 17.21
CA PRO A 93 -1.43 5.64 16.15
C PRO A 93 -1.68 4.43 15.24
N THR A 94 -2.95 4.18 14.94
CA THR A 94 -3.41 3.09 14.05
C THR A 94 -3.91 3.58 12.69
N ASN A 95 -3.95 4.89 12.47
CA ASN A 95 -4.41 5.48 11.21
C ASN A 95 -3.24 5.60 10.24
N PHE A 96 -3.14 4.63 9.32
CA PHE A 96 -2.09 4.59 8.31
C PHE A 96 -2.68 4.27 6.93
N HIS A 97 -2.97 5.30 6.14
CA HIS A 97 -3.38 5.13 4.75
C HIS A 97 -2.29 5.62 3.80
N LYS A 98 -1.73 4.70 3.00
CA LYS A 98 -0.73 5.01 1.96
C LYS A 98 0.47 5.79 2.49
N ARG A 99 1.09 5.30 3.56
CA ARG A 99 2.31 5.88 4.15
C ARG A 99 3.38 4.82 4.32
N TRP A 100 4.64 5.24 4.16
CA TRP A 100 5.76 4.45 4.65
C TRP A 100 5.94 4.68 6.14
N GLY A 101 6.49 3.71 6.85
CA GLY A 101 6.57 3.80 8.30
C GLY A 101 7.30 2.64 8.95
N VAL A 102 7.76 2.89 10.17
CA VAL A 102 8.17 1.86 11.12
C VAL A 102 7.01 1.65 12.08
N TYR A 103 6.56 0.40 12.15
CA TYR A 103 5.42 -0.01 12.97
C TYR A 103 5.87 -0.92 14.10
N LEU A 104 5.06 -0.96 15.14
CA LEU A 104 5.19 -1.82 16.30
C LEU A 104 3.95 -2.72 16.39
N LEU A 105 4.16 -4.00 16.64
CA LEU A 105 3.10 -4.96 16.95
C LEU A 105 3.25 -5.41 18.40
N THR A 106 2.13 -5.52 19.10
CA THR A 106 2.06 -6.16 20.42
C THR A 106 1.30 -7.48 20.28
N LEU A 107 1.94 -8.59 20.65
CA LEU A 107 1.34 -9.91 20.60
C LEU A 107 1.20 -10.46 22.01
N GLU A 108 -0.06 -10.71 22.40
CA GLU A 108 -0.40 -11.30 23.69
C GLU A 108 -1.08 -12.64 23.47
N LYS A 109 -0.70 -13.62 24.28
CA LYS A 109 -1.33 -14.93 24.35
C LYS A 109 -1.49 -15.27 25.82
N ILE A 110 -2.69 -15.72 26.20
CA ILE A 110 -2.98 -16.11 27.58
C ILE A 110 -1.94 -17.13 28.06
N GLY A 111 -1.40 -16.91 29.26
CA GLY A 111 -0.36 -17.75 29.86
C GLY A 111 1.03 -17.64 29.21
N SER A 112 1.25 -16.69 28.30
CA SER A 112 2.55 -16.45 27.66
C SER A 112 3.04 -15.03 27.93
N THR A 113 4.36 -14.85 28.06
CA THR A 113 4.96 -13.51 28.13
C THR A 113 4.63 -12.73 26.85
N PRO A 114 4.12 -11.50 26.96
CA PRO A 114 3.84 -10.65 25.82
C PRO A 114 5.09 -10.42 24.97
N ARG A 115 4.86 -10.21 23.68
CA ARG A 115 5.94 -10.02 22.74
C ARG A 115 5.73 -8.80 21.87
N VAL A 116 6.83 -8.15 21.48
CA VAL A 116 6.81 -7.02 20.57
C VAL A 116 7.60 -7.35 19.30
N TYR A 117 7.11 -6.82 18.19
CA TYR A 117 7.81 -6.86 16.90
C TYR A 117 7.87 -5.44 16.34
N ILE A 118 9.03 -5.04 15.87
CA ILE A 118 9.22 -3.79 15.13
C ILE A 118 9.61 -4.15 13.71
N GLY A 119 8.93 -3.55 12.74
CA GLY A 119 9.23 -3.73 11.34
C GLY A 119 8.90 -2.47 10.54
N SER A 120 9.29 -2.43 9.27
CA SER A 120 8.91 -1.35 8.36
C SER A 120 8.01 -1.81 7.21
N GLY A 121 7.23 -0.86 6.70
CA GLY A 121 6.36 -1.05 5.54
C GLY A 121 6.65 -0.04 4.46
N THR A 122 7.57 -0.39 3.55
CA THR A 122 8.03 0.47 2.44
C THR A 122 7.44 0.05 1.08
N GLY A 123 6.24 -0.53 1.07
CA GLY A 123 5.57 -0.91 -0.17
C GLY A 123 5.14 0.32 -0.98
N SER A 124 5.46 0.41 -2.26
CA SER A 124 5.16 1.59 -3.09
C SER A 124 3.66 1.87 -3.26
N GLN A 125 2.79 0.87 -3.06
CA GLN A 125 1.35 1.02 -3.33
C GLN A 125 0.50 1.28 -2.09
N GLN A 126 0.84 0.61 -0.99
CA GLN A 126 0.04 0.60 0.23
C GLN A 126 0.89 0.89 1.48
N GLY A 127 2.22 0.99 1.33
CA GLY A 127 3.13 1.23 2.45
C GLY A 127 2.93 0.22 3.57
N VAL A 128 2.70 0.73 4.79
CA VAL A 128 2.44 -0.11 5.97
C VAL A 128 1.07 -0.79 5.97
N SER A 129 0.08 -0.28 5.21
CA SER A 129 -1.31 -0.75 5.28
C SER A 129 -1.45 -2.24 4.92
N THR A 130 -0.66 -2.75 3.95
CA THR A 130 -0.70 -4.17 3.57
C THR A 130 -0.34 -5.08 4.73
N ARG A 131 0.71 -4.73 5.49
CA ARG A 131 1.23 -5.54 6.60
C ARG A 131 0.32 -5.49 7.82
N LEU A 132 -0.27 -4.31 8.04
CA LEU A 132 -1.01 -4.02 9.25
C LEU A 132 -2.51 -4.34 9.14
N SER A 133 -3.05 -4.62 7.94
CA SER A 133 -4.49 -4.81 7.72
C SER A 133 -5.15 -5.89 8.60
N MET A 134 -4.45 -7.00 8.88
CA MET A 134 -5.01 -8.15 9.60
C MET A 134 -4.62 -8.23 11.09
N ILE A 135 -3.85 -7.26 11.59
CA ILE A 135 -3.29 -7.33 12.95
C ILE A 135 -4.13 -6.49 13.90
N THR A 136 -4.55 -7.07 15.04
CA THR A 136 -5.40 -6.37 16.02
C THR A 136 -4.65 -5.28 16.76
N HIS A 137 -3.52 -5.63 17.39
CA HIS A 137 -2.73 -4.69 18.18
C HIS A 137 -1.47 -4.28 17.43
N LYS A 138 -1.52 -3.07 16.89
CA LYS A 138 -0.55 -2.51 15.95
C LYS A 138 -0.46 -1.02 16.18
N GLY A 139 0.68 -0.46 15.80
CA GLY A 139 1.01 0.92 16.06
C GLY A 139 2.01 1.46 15.06
N LEU A 140 1.94 2.74 14.75
CA LEU A 140 2.94 3.43 13.96
C LEU A 140 3.86 4.22 14.89
N LEU A 141 5.16 3.89 14.90
CA LEU A 141 6.15 4.64 15.68
C LEU A 141 6.53 5.93 14.96
N LEU A 142 6.76 5.82 13.65
CA LEU A 142 7.01 6.95 12.77
C LEU A 142 6.55 6.67 11.34
N SER A 143 6.34 7.72 10.55
CA SER A 143 5.85 7.61 9.19
C SER A 143 6.29 8.74 8.28
N ALA A 144 6.27 8.50 6.98
CA ALA A 144 6.43 9.50 5.93
C ALA A 144 5.40 9.28 4.82
N PRO A 145 5.13 10.29 3.99
CA PRO A 145 4.50 10.06 2.70
C PRO A 145 5.25 8.99 1.89
N ILE A 146 4.54 8.28 1.01
CA ILE A 146 5.23 7.39 0.05
C ILE A 146 6.09 8.28 -0.85
N PRO A 147 7.41 8.04 -0.94
CA PRO A 147 8.30 8.89 -1.72
C PRO A 147 8.06 8.72 -3.22
N SER A 148 8.63 9.64 -4.01
CA SER A 148 8.73 9.43 -5.46
C SER A 148 9.54 8.17 -5.75
N HIS A 149 9.32 7.52 -6.90
CA HIS A 149 10.07 6.31 -7.26
C HIS A 149 11.58 6.56 -7.43
N ARG A 150 11.99 7.81 -7.66
CA ARG A 150 13.40 8.23 -7.70
C ARG A 150 14.05 8.20 -6.32
N ASP A 151 13.29 8.53 -5.29
CA ASP A 151 13.78 8.56 -3.90
C ASP A 151 13.56 7.22 -3.18
N VAL A 152 12.81 6.29 -3.76
CA VAL A 152 12.58 4.94 -3.19
C VAL A 152 13.87 4.25 -2.73
N PRO A 153 15.00 4.22 -3.49
CA PRO A 153 16.22 3.55 -3.03
C PRO A 153 16.74 4.12 -1.71
N ILE A 154 16.91 5.45 -1.64
CA ILE A 154 17.49 6.13 -0.48
C ILE A 154 16.52 6.17 0.70
N MET A 155 15.23 6.38 0.45
CA MET A 155 14.19 6.37 1.49
C MET A 155 13.99 4.96 2.05
N ARG A 156 14.12 3.92 1.22
CA ARG A 156 14.03 2.54 1.70
C ARG A 156 15.24 2.18 2.55
N ALA A 157 16.42 2.70 2.20
CA ALA A 157 17.58 2.63 3.07
C ALA A 157 17.28 3.33 4.40
N LEU A 158 16.77 4.57 4.42
CA LEU A 158 16.38 5.25 5.66
C LEU A 158 15.43 4.43 6.54
N PHE A 159 14.33 3.93 5.98
CA PHE A 159 13.33 3.18 6.76
C PHE A 159 13.84 1.82 7.24
N LEU A 160 14.46 1.01 6.37
CA LEU A 160 14.96 -0.32 6.73
C LEU A 160 16.22 -0.24 7.60
N LEU A 161 17.23 0.53 7.18
CA LEU A 161 18.50 0.61 7.90
C LEU A 161 18.35 1.39 9.20
N LEU A 162 17.94 2.64 9.10
CA LEU A 162 18.20 3.60 10.16
C LEU A 162 17.10 3.53 11.20
N LEU A 163 15.86 3.69 10.74
CA LEU A 163 14.73 3.87 11.64
C LEU A 163 14.24 2.55 12.22
N GLU A 164 14.10 1.50 11.39
CA GLU A 164 13.68 0.19 11.88
C GLU A 164 14.72 -0.42 12.82
N ALA A 165 16.01 -0.45 12.45
CA ALA A 165 17.04 -1.02 13.31
C ALA A 165 17.21 -0.22 14.61
N ALA A 166 17.28 1.12 14.54
CA ALA A 166 17.40 1.95 15.74
C ALA A 166 16.26 1.71 16.72
N LEU A 167 15.01 1.69 16.23
CA LEU A 167 13.85 1.46 17.08
C LEU A 167 13.78 0.01 17.56
N CYS A 168 14.15 -0.97 16.72
CA CYS A 168 14.23 -2.36 17.11
C CYS A 168 15.19 -2.56 18.29
N PHE A 169 16.33 -1.86 18.30
CA PHE A 169 17.30 -1.97 19.39
C PHE A 169 16.93 -1.13 20.61
N ALA A 170 16.44 0.09 20.39
CA ALA A 170 15.98 0.95 21.48
C ALA A 170 14.86 0.28 22.30
N PHE A 171 13.92 -0.38 21.63
CA PHE A 171 12.81 -1.08 22.29
C PHE A 171 13.11 -2.53 22.68
N TRP A 172 14.31 -3.06 22.41
CA TRP A 172 14.67 -4.47 22.61
C TRP A 172 13.70 -5.45 21.91
N ALA A 173 13.30 -5.16 20.67
CA ALA A 173 12.36 -5.97 19.90
C ALA A 173 12.99 -7.23 19.26
N VAL A 174 14.28 -7.50 19.51
CA VAL A 174 15.03 -8.67 19.00
C VAL A 174 14.85 -9.89 19.91
N MET A 175 14.68 -11.07 19.30
CA MET A 175 14.50 -12.33 20.02
C MET A 175 15.81 -12.78 20.72
N ARG A 176 15.68 -13.32 21.93
CA ARG A 176 16.77 -14.05 22.62
C ARG A 176 16.78 -15.52 22.21
N LYS A 177 17.94 -16.12 21.91
CA LYS A 177 18.01 -17.59 21.76
C LYS A 177 17.89 -18.25 23.13
N LYS A 178 17.39 -19.49 23.11
CA LYS A 178 17.37 -20.38 24.28
C LYS A 178 18.77 -20.69 24.83
N SER A 179 19.81 -20.63 23.99
CA SER A 179 21.20 -20.88 24.38
C SER A 179 21.85 -19.74 25.17
N GLY A 180 21.09 -18.74 25.62
CA GLY A 180 21.62 -17.54 26.30
C GLY A 180 22.32 -16.55 25.38
N LEU A 181 22.76 -16.98 24.18
CA LEU A 181 23.26 -16.08 23.15
C LEU A 181 22.11 -15.27 22.54
N CYS A 182 22.08 -13.98 22.81
CA CYS A 182 21.18 -13.08 22.11
C CYS A 182 21.51 -13.08 20.60
N TYR A 183 20.51 -12.93 19.73
CA TYR A 183 20.74 -12.60 18.31
C TYR A 183 21.26 -11.16 18.20
N THR A 184 22.25 -10.77 19.00
CA THR A 184 22.83 -9.44 18.86
C THR A 184 23.54 -9.33 17.52
N PHE A 185 23.93 -10.39 16.79
CA PHE A 185 24.62 -10.22 15.50
C PHE A 185 25.84 -9.25 15.56
N GLY A 186 26.44 -9.05 16.74
CA GLY A 186 27.42 -7.97 16.97
C GLY A 186 26.80 -6.59 17.26
N MET A 187 25.60 -6.54 17.82
CA MET A 187 24.85 -5.30 18.04
C MET A 187 25.28 -4.57 19.31
N PRO A 188 25.31 -3.24 19.26
CA PRO A 188 25.46 -2.42 20.44
C PRO A 188 24.27 -2.58 21.40
N ARG A 189 24.55 -2.46 22.70
CA ARG A 189 23.51 -2.30 23.72
C ARG A 189 22.92 -0.89 23.63
N LEU A 190 21.96 -0.67 22.74
CA LEU A 190 21.26 0.63 22.61
C LEU A 190 20.02 0.74 23.49
N CYS A 191 19.48 -0.37 23.96
CA CYS A 191 18.39 -0.36 24.93
C CYS A 191 18.91 0.17 26.27
N SER A 192 18.33 1.29 26.72
CA SER A 192 18.68 1.91 28.00
C SER A 192 18.23 1.12 29.22
N TRP A 193 17.28 0.19 29.05
CA TRP A 193 16.69 -0.59 30.13
C TRP A 193 17.42 -1.91 30.33
N LYS A 194 17.43 -2.40 31.57
CA LYS A 194 17.97 -3.72 31.87
C LYS A 194 17.02 -4.78 31.34
N ALA A 195 17.62 -5.89 30.92
CA ALA A 195 16.94 -7.08 30.42
C ALA A 195 15.74 -7.58 31.25
N GLY A 196 15.79 -7.44 32.57
CA GLY A 196 14.76 -7.91 33.50
C GLY A 196 13.63 -6.89 33.75
N ASP A 197 13.85 -5.63 33.40
CA ASP A 197 12.91 -4.53 33.67
C ASP A 197 11.90 -4.34 32.51
N ILE A 198 12.10 -5.04 31.39
CA ILE A 198 11.27 -4.93 30.19
C ILE A 198 10.07 -5.89 30.32
N PRO A 199 8.82 -5.39 30.30
CA PRO A 199 7.62 -6.22 30.54
C PRO A 199 7.23 -7.12 29.37
N TYR A 200 8.07 -7.19 28.33
CA TYR A 200 7.82 -7.93 27.09
C TYR A 200 9.13 -8.50 26.53
N THR A 201 9.00 -9.40 25.55
CA THR A 201 10.14 -9.97 24.82
C THR A 201 10.11 -9.61 23.33
N GLY A 202 11.25 -9.57 22.67
CA GLY A 202 11.34 -9.31 21.24
C GLY A 202 10.99 -10.51 20.35
N LEU A 203 10.47 -10.24 19.16
CA LEU A 203 10.16 -11.24 18.12
C LEU A 203 11.02 -11.15 16.87
N CYS A 204 11.77 -10.07 16.67
CA CYS A 204 12.59 -9.91 15.48
C CYS A 204 13.71 -10.96 15.49
N THR A 205 13.77 -11.77 14.43
CA THR A 205 14.74 -12.88 14.28
C THR A 205 15.96 -12.50 13.47
N HIS A 206 15.95 -11.32 12.87
CA HIS A 206 17.01 -10.79 12.02
C HIS A 206 17.19 -9.30 12.29
N THR A 207 18.33 -8.78 11.84
CA THR A 207 18.61 -7.36 11.80
C THR A 207 18.25 -6.79 10.44
N PRO A 208 17.50 -5.67 10.37
CA PRO A 208 17.27 -4.97 9.11
C PRO A 208 18.57 -4.56 8.42
N LEU A 209 19.65 -4.41 9.20
CA LEU A 209 21.00 -4.06 8.74
C LEU A 209 21.64 -5.15 7.85
N ALA A 210 21.16 -6.39 7.92
CA ALA A 210 21.65 -7.49 7.09
C ALA A 210 20.81 -7.71 5.84
N GLU A 211 19.68 -7.00 5.70
CA GLU A 211 18.80 -7.16 4.55
C GLU A 211 19.43 -6.57 3.28
N THR A 212 19.04 -7.14 2.14
CA THR A 212 19.27 -6.52 0.85
C THR A 212 18.13 -5.55 0.57
N LEU A 213 18.44 -4.32 0.15
CA LEU A 213 17.42 -3.32 -0.11
C LEU A 213 16.50 -3.68 -1.30
N GLY A 214 16.91 -4.64 -2.13
CA GLY A 214 16.20 -5.02 -3.35
C GLY A 214 16.12 -3.87 -4.35
N VAL A 215 17.01 -2.88 -4.23
CA VAL A 215 17.10 -1.71 -5.10
C VAL A 215 18.46 -1.66 -5.74
N GLN A 216 18.49 -1.31 -7.03
CA GLN A 216 19.72 -1.09 -7.77
C GLN A 216 20.17 0.35 -7.51
N PHE A 217 21.34 0.50 -6.91
CA PHE A 217 22.00 1.79 -6.73
C PHE A 217 22.80 2.13 -7.99
N GLY A 218 23.02 3.43 -8.22
CA GLY A 218 23.82 3.92 -9.36
C GLY A 218 23.06 4.04 -10.69
N LEU A 219 21.74 3.86 -10.67
CA LEU A 219 20.90 4.14 -11.83
C LEU A 219 20.64 5.64 -11.96
N SER A 220 20.60 6.12 -13.21
CA SER A 220 20.18 7.50 -13.48
C SER A 220 18.69 7.70 -13.11
N PRO A 221 18.25 8.94 -12.85
CA PRO A 221 16.82 9.24 -12.69
C PRO A 221 15.97 8.70 -13.84
N GLU A 222 16.47 8.78 -15.08
CA GLU A 222 15.81 8.29 -16.28
C GLU A 222 15.65 6.76 -16.28
N ASP A 223 16.69 6.03 -15.85
CA ASP A 223 16.64 4.57 -15.70
C ASP A 223 15.65 4.15 -14.61
N LEU A 224 15.59 4.90 -13.51
CA LEU A 224 14.62 4.65 -12.42
C LEU A 224 13.18 4.85 -12.91
N ASP A 225 12.93 5.88 -13.71
CA ASP A 225 11.63 6.12 -14.35
C ASP A 225 11.27 4.95 -15.30
N ALA A 226 12.21 4.54 -16.16
CA ALA A 226 12.02 3.45 -17.12
C ALA A 226 11.74 2.10 -16.42
N LEU A 227 12.47 1.81 -15.34
CA LEU A 227 12.25 0.61 -14.53
C LEU A 227 10.88 0.59 -13.86
N GLU A 228 10.37 1.74 -13.40
CA GLU A 228 9.06 1.81 -12.80
C GLU A 228 7.95 1.57 -13.84
N GLU A 229 8.09 2.11 -15.05
CA GLU A 229 7.16 1.79 -16.15
C GLU A 229 7.19 0.30 -16.52
N LEU A 230 8.38 -0.31 -16.58
CA LEU A 230 8.54 -1.75 -16.76
C LEU A 230 7.84 -2.56 -15.65
N ARG A 231 7.97 -2.14 -14.39
CA ARG A 231 7.27 -2.78 -13.25
C ARG A 231 5.75 -2.65 -13.39
N LYS A 232 5.23 -1.51 -13.81
CA LYS A 232 3.79 -1.32 -14.07
C LYS A 232 3.29 -2.21 -15.19
N VAL A 233 4.05 -2.36 -16.28
CA VAL A 233 3.73 -3.29 -17.38
C VAL A 233 3.70 -4.73 -16.86
N ARG A 234 4.79 -5.21 -16.25
CA ARG A 234 4.89 -6.58 -15.71
C ARG A 234 3.79 -6.87 -14.70
N LYS A 235 3.44 -5.91 -13.84
CA LYS A 235 2.35 -6.08 -12.89
C LYS A 235 1.00 -6.28 -13.59
N ARG A 236 0.71 -5.51 -14.63
CA ARG A 236 -0.51 -5.69 -15.45
C ARG A 236 -0.55 -7.07 -16.09
N GLU A 237 0.58 -7.54 -16.62
CA GLU A 237 0.70 -8.88 -17.21
C GLU A 237 0.44 -9.99 -16.19
N VAL A 238 1.08 -9.93 -15.01
CA VAL A 238 0.88 -10.90 -13.93
C VAL A 238 -0.58 -10.93 -13.48
N LEU A 239 -1.21 -9.75 -13.31
CA LEU A 239 -2.62 -9.65 -12.95
C LEU A 239 -3.52 -10.22 -14.04
N ASN A 240 -3.25 -9.93 -15.31
CA ASN A 240 -4.01 -10.46 -16.44
C ASN A 240 -3.88 -11.98 -16.55
N LYS A 241 -2.67 -12.53 -16.38
CA LYS A 241 -2.42 -13.98 -16.36
C LYS A 241 -3.13 -14.65 -15.18
N SER A 242 -3.06 -14.08 -13.99
CA SER A 242 -3.78 -14.56 -12.80
C SER A 242 -5.29 -14.57 -13.03
N ARG A 243 -5.85 -13.47 -13.56
CA ARG A 243 -7.28 -13.37 -13.93
C ARG A 243 -7.68 -14.39 -15.00
N ALA A 244 -6.84 -14.60 -16.01
CA ALA A 244 -7.08 -15.61 -17.04
C ALA A 244 -7.09 -17.02 -16.44
N GLY A 245 -6.15 -17.33 -15.54
CA GLY A 245 -6.11 -18.61 -14.82
C GLY A 245 -7.33 -18.85 -13.94
N THR A 246 -7.78 -17.82 -13.20
CA THR A 246 -9.04 -17.90 -12.43
C THR A 246 -10.24 -18.13 -13.34
N ARG A 247 -10.38 -17.38 -14.44
CA ARG A 247 -11.46 -17.59 -15.42
C ARG A 247 -11.45 -18.99 -16.02
N ALA A 248 -10.27 -19.53 -16.34
CA ALA A 248 -10.13 -20.89 -16.87
C ALA A 248 -10.59 -21.93 -15.83
N ARG A 249 -10.13 -21.80 -14.57
CA ARG A 249 -10.54 -22.68 -13.48
C ARG A 249 -12.04 -22.64 -13.22
N ASP A 250 -12.62 -21.45 -13.19
CA ASP A 250 -14.06 -21.23 -12.97
C ASP A 250 -14.90 -21.79 -14.12
N LYS A 251 -14.38 -21.72 -15.36
CA LYS A 251 -15.00 -22.35 -16.52
C LYS A 251 -14.98 -23.87 -16.41
N THR A 252 -13.82 -24.45 -16.08
CA THR A 252 -13.67 -25.91 -15.93
C THR A 252 -14.49 -26.47 -14.78
N SER A 253 -14.61 -25.74 -13.67
CA SER A 253 -15.39 -26.19 -12.51
C SER A 253 -16.90 -26.08 -12.72
N GLY A 254 -17.37 -25.39 -13.76
CA GLY A 254 -18.80 -25.17 -14.00
C GLY A 254 -19.48 -24.34 -12.91
N VAL A 255 -18.74 -23.71 -11.99
CA VAL A 255 -19.27 -23.00 -10.81
C VAL A 255 -20.24 -21.87 -11.20
N TYR A 256 -20.13 -21.33 -12.40
CA TYR A 256 -21.01 -20.27 -12.93
C TYR A 256 -21.87 -20.72 -14.11
N TYR A 257 -22.18 -22.02 -14.18
CA TYR A 257 -23.12 -22.57 -15.16
C TYR A 257 -24.57 -22.37 -14.71
N CYS A 258 -25.40 -21.81 -15.58
CA CYS A 258 -26.83 -21.69 -15.33
C CYS A 258 -27.58 -22.86 -15.97
N HIS A 259 -28.17 -23.74 -15.15
CA HIS A 259 -28.91 -24.91 -15.63
C HIS A 259 -30.18 -24.55 -16.41
N ASP A 260 -30.93 -23.54 -15.97
CA ASP A 260 -32.18 -23.12 -16.63
C ASP A 260 -31.95 -22.56 -18.03
N CYS A 261 -30.86 -21.78 -18.18
CA CYS A 261 -30.51 -21.15 -19.45
C CYS A 261 -29.55 -21.99 -20.30
N LYS A 262 -28.97 -23.06 -19.74
CA LYS A 262 -27.86 -23.85 -20.31
C LYS A 262 -26.72 -22.98 -20.82
N GLN A 263 -26.35 -21.96 -20.03
CA GLN A 263 -25.36 -20.95 -20.42
C GLN A 263 -24.25 -20.86 -19.36
N GLU A 264 -23.01 -20.88 -19.83
CA GLU A 264 -21.82 -20.57 -19.03
C GLU A 264 -21.67 -19.05 -18.84
N ASN A 265 -21.38 -18.63 -17.61
CA ASN A 265 -21.02 -17.25 -17.29
C ASN A 265 -19.53 -17.18 -16.94
N SER A 266 -18.86 -16.12 -17.38
CA SER A 266 -17.39 -16.00 -17.29
C SER A 266 -16.85 -15.63 -15.92
N ASN A 267 -17.71 -15.24 -14.97
CA ASN A 267 -17.39 -14.93 -13.59
C ASN A 267 -18.68 -14.81 -12.75
N LYS A 268 -18.51 -14.70 -11.43
CA LYS A 268 -19.57 -14.52 -10.44
C LYS A 268 -20.51 -13.35 -10.75
N ASP A 269 -19.97 -12.16 -11.00
CA ASP A 269 -20.79 -10.96 -11.24
C ASP A 269 -21.69 -11.11 -12.48
N ASN A 270 -21.17 -11.74 -13.53
CA ASN A 270 -21.94 -12.04 -14.73
C ASN A 270 -23.03 -13.08 -14.47
N TYR A 271 -22.74 -14.11 -13.67
CA TYR A 271 -23.74 -15.10 -13.25
C TYR A 271 -24.83 -14.46 -12.39
N GLU A 272 -24.47 -13.68 -11.37
CA GLU A 272 -25.42 -12.96 -10.51
C GLU A 272 -26.28 -11.98 -11.29
N ARG A 273 -25.68 -11.27 -12.24
CA ARG A 273 -26.43 -10.40 -13.16
C ARG A 273 -27.35 -11.24 -14.05
N HIS A 274 -26.87 -12.36 -14.59
CA HIS A 274 -27.64 -13.24 -15.46
C HIS A 274 -28.91 -13.74 -14.77
N ILE A 275 -28.80 -14.25 -13.54
CA ILE A 275 -29.95 -14.80 -12.81
C ILE A 275 -30.97 -13.71 -12.41
N LYS A 276 -30.53 -12.45 -12.30
CA LYS A 276 -31.41 -11.30 -12.03
C LYS A 276 -32.10 -10.75 -13.29
N LEU A 277 -31.69 -11.14 -14.50
CA LEU A 277 -32.30 -10.62 -15.72
C LEU A 277 -33.74 -11.15 -15.89
N PRO A 278 -34.71 -10.31 -16.30
CA PRO A 278 -36.09 -10.75 -16.55
C PRO A 278 -36.20 -11.91 -17.55
N SER A 279 -35.26 -12.01 -18.49
CA SER A 279 -35.18 -13.12 -19.44
C SER A 279 -34.84 -14.45 -18.79
N HIS A 280 -33.95 -14.46 -17.78
CA HIS A 280 -33.65 -15.67 -17.02
C HIS A 280 -34.85 -16.05 -16.17
N LEU A 281 -35.41 -15.09 -15.40
CA LEU A 281 -36.59 -15.33 -14.56
C LEU A 281 -37.77 -15.90 -15.37
N SER A 282 -37.99 -15.41 -16.59
CA SER A 282 -39.03 -15.95 -17.48
C SER A 282 -38.75 -17.40 -17.89
N LYS A 283 -37.50 -17.73 -18.23
CA LYS A 283 -37.10 -19.10 -18.59
C LYS A 283 -37.17 -20.05 -17.41
N ALA A 284 -36.69 -19.63 -16.23
CA ALA A 284 -36.77 -20.38 -14.99
C ALA A 284 -38.23 -20.68 -14.59
N ALA A 285 -39.15 -19.74 -14.86
CA ALA A 285 -40.59 -19.95 -14.71
C ALA A 285 -41.24 -20.79 -15.84
N GLY A 286 -40.46 -21.44 -16.70
CA GLY A 286 -40.96 -22.25 -17.82
C GLY A 286 -41.62 -21.47 -18.97
N LYS A 287 -41.57 -20.13 -18.95
CA LYS A 287 -42.15 -19.31 -20.02
C LYS A 287 -41.24 -19.38 -21.25
N LYS A 288 -41.80 -19.87 -22.37
CA LYS A 288 -41.09 -19.83 -23.65
C LYS A 288 -40.73 -18.37 -23.96
N PRO A 289 -39.45 -18.06 -24.26
CA PRO A 289 -39.07 -16.70 -24.61
C PRO A 289 -39.90 -16.25 -25.82
N LEU A 290 -40.45 -15.03 -25.75
CA LEU A 290 -41.09 -14.40 -26.89
C LEU A 290 -40.11 -14.49 -28.07
N LYS A 291 -40.54 -15.11 -29.18
CA LYS A 291 -39.71 -15.29 -30.38
C LYS A 291 -39.07 -13.95 -30.73
N SER A 292 -37.79 -13.94 -31.09
CA SER A 292 -37.02 -12.71 -31.34
C SER A 292 -37.69 -11.75 -32.33
N ALA A 293 -38.52 -12.28 -33.24
CA ALA A 293 -39.37 -11.52 -34.16
C ALA A 293 -40.46 -10.74 -33.43
N MET A 294 -41.16 -11.35 -32.47
CA MET A 294 -42.24 -10.71 -31.71
C MET A 294 -41.70 -9.60 -30.82
N LYS A 295 -40.57 -9.83 -30.12
CA LYS A 295 -39.90 -8.78 -29.34
C LYS A 295 -39.43 -7.61 -30.22
N ARG A 296 -38.89 -7.90 -31.42
CA ARG A 296 -38.52 -6.86 -32.40
C ARG A 296 -39.74 -6.07 -32.87
N ALA A 297 -40.87 -6.74 -33.14
CA ALA A 297 -42.12 -6.09 -33.52
C ALA A 297 -42.66 -5.18 -32.40
N THR A 298 -42.70 -5.67 -31.15
CA THR A 298 -43.13 -4.88 -29.98
C THR A 298 -42.23 -3.66 -29.78
N ASN A 299 -40.91 -3.83 -29.82
CA ASN A 299 -39.97 -2.72 -29.70
C ASN A 299 -40.10 -1.72 -30.86
N SER A 300 -40.27 -2.21 -32.09
CA SER A 300 -40.52 -1.37 -33.27
C SER A 300 -41.79 -0.54 -33.08
N ASN A 301 -42.86 -1.14 -32.58
CA ASN A 301 -44.13 -0.45 -32.34
C ASN A 301 -44.02 0.58 -31.21
N ASN A 302 -43.38 0.23 -30.10
CA ASN A 302 -43.16 1.15 -28.98
C ASN A 302 -42.30 2.35 -29.39
N ASN A 303 -41.23 2.12 -30.16
CA ASN A 303 -40.42 3.21 -30.70
C ASN A 303 -41.20 4.11 -31.66
N ARG A 304 -42.12 3.55 -32.46
CA ARG A 304 -43.01 4.33 -33.33
C ARG A 304 -44.00 5.17 -32.52
N LYS A 305 -44.66 4.60 -31.52
CA LYS A 305 -45.58 5.31 -30.62
C LYS A 305 -44.88 6.46 -29.89
N ALA A 306 -43.67 6.22 -29.38
CA ALA A 306 -42.85 7.25 -28.74
C ALA A 306 -42.16 8.21 -29.72
N GLN A 307 -42.38 8.05 -31.03
CA GLN A 307 -41.73 8.83 -32.10
C GLN A 307 -40.20 8.91 -31.98
N LYS A 308 -39.56 7.90 -31.36
CA LYS A 308 -38.15 7.94 -30.96
C LYS A 308 -37.19 8.09 -32.14
N TYR A 309 -37.57 7.57 -33.30
CA TYR A 309 -36.78 7.64 -34.54
C TYR A 309 -37.61 8.31 -35.63
N LYS A 310 -37.93 9.59 -35.43
CA LYS A 310 -38.67 10.43 -36.39
C LYS A 310 -37.71 11.28 -37.23
N CYS A 311 -37.94 11.30 -38.53
CA CYS A 311 -37.31 12.27 -39.43
C CYS A 311 -38.17 13.54 -39.46
N VAL A 312 -37.63 14.67 -38.99
CA VAL A 312 -38.36 15.93 -38.90
C VAL A 312 -38.72 16.47 -40.29
N LEU A 313 -37.76 16.51 -41.22
CA LEU A 313 -37.96 17.04 -42.58
C LEU A 313 -38.99 16.26 -43.41
N CYS A 314 -39.15 14.97 -43.15
CA CYS A 314 -40.07 14.12 -43.91
C CYS A 314 -41.35 13.76 -43.14
N ASP A 315 -41.44 14.15 -41.86
CA ASP A 315 -42.47 13.73 -40.90
C ASP A 315 -42.71 12.21 -40.84
N LYS A 316 -41.68 11.40 -41.10
CA LYS A 316 -41.75 9.93 -41.12
C LYS A 316 -41.19 9.32 -39.85
N ILE A 317 -41.94 8.39 -39.25
CA ILE A 317 -41.56 7.67 -38.01
C ILE A 317 -41.08 6.26 -38.34
N TYR A 318 -39.94 5.86 -37.77
CA TYR A 318 -39.31 4.56 -37.99
C TYR A 318 -39.28 3.71 -36.73
N GLY A 319 -39.32 2.39 -36.89
CA GLY A 319 -39.25 1.46 -35.76
C GLY A 319 -37.87 1.34 -35.11
N HIS A 320 -36.80 1.57 -35.87
CA HIS A 320 -35.42 1.39 -35.42
C HIS A 320 -34.48 2.44 -36.06
N GLY A 321 -33.45 2.86 -35.32
CA GLY A 321 -32.50 3.88 -35.80
C GLY A 321 -31.73 3.51 -37.08
N ALA A 322 -31.48 2.22 -37.33
CA ALA A 322 -30.85 1.77 -38.57
C ALA A 322 -31.71 2.04 -39.82
N VAL A 323 -33.05 2.01 -39.69
CA VAL A 323 -33.96 2.32 -40.81
C VAL A 323 -34.01 3.83 -41.05
N LEU A 324 -34.00 4.64 -39.98
CA LEU A 324 -33.91 6.10 -40.09
C LEU A 324 -32.60 6.54 -40.76
N ARG A 325 -31.46 5.94 -40.40
CA ARG A 325 -30.18 6.23 -41.08
C ARG A 325 -30.21 5.89 -42.57
N ARG A 326 -30.81 4.74 -42.95
CA ARG A 326 -31.03 4.40 -44.36
C ARG A 326 -31.97 5.38 -45.06
N HIS A 327 -32.95 5.94 -44.35
CA HIS A 327 -33.80 6.99 -44.90
C HIS A 327 -33.02 8.27 -45.20
N TYR A 328 -32.11 8.71 -44.32
CA TYR A 328 -31.33 9.93 -44.54
C TYR A 328 -30.47 9.91 -45.80
N ILE A 329 -29.98 8.73 -46.19
CA ILE A 329 -29.21 8.56 -47.44
C ILE A 329 -30.07 8.27 -48.67
N SER A 330 -31.40 8.18 -48.52
CA SER A 330 -32.28 7.89 -49.65
C SER A 330 -32.42 9.13 -50.56
N LYS A 331 -32.47 8.91 -51.87
CA LYS A 331 -32.65 9.99 -52.87
C LYS A 331 -33.86 10.87 -52.57
N ILE A 332 -34.94 10.29 -52.04
CA ILE A 332 -36.16 11.00 -51.65
C ILE A 332 -35.90 11.98 -50.51
N HIS A 333 -35.16 11.56 -49.48
CA HIS A 333 -34.83 12.45 -48.36
C HIS A 333 -33.90 13.57 -48.81
N LEU A 334 -32.84 13.23 -49.56
CA LEU A 334 -31.88 14.19 -50.10
C LEU A 334 -32.56 15.23 -51.01
N GLY A 335 -33.51 14.81 -51.85
CA GLY A 335 -34.30 15.75 -52.67
C GLY A 335 -35.13 16.72 -51.83
N LYS A 336 -35.74 16.25 -50.73
CA LYS A 336 -36.47 17.14 -49.80
C LYS A 336 -35.55 18.09 -49.04
N VAL A 337 -34.36 17.63 -48.66
CA VAL A 337 -33.33 18.50 -48.06
C VAL A 337 -32.96 19.61 -49.04
N ALA A 338 -32.65 19.28 -50.29
CA ALA A 338 -32.30 20.25 -51.33
C ALA A 338 -33.42 21.29 -51.55
N LEU A 339 -34.68 20.85 -51.63
CA LEU A 339 -35.84 21.75 -51.77
C LEU A 339 -36.06 22.65 -50.53
N SER A 340 -35.85 22.11 -49.32
CA SER A 340 -35.97 22.91 -48.09
C SER A 340 -34.88 23.97 -47.96
N SER A 341 -33.72 23.75 -48.59
CA SER A 341 -32.61 24.71 -48.61
C SER A 341 -32.79 25.82 -49.65
N SER A 342 -33.57 25.61 -50.71
CA SER A 342 -33.84 26.62 -51.75
C SER A 342 -34.96 27.61 -51.40
N GLY A 343 -35.72 27.37 -50.34
CA GLY A 343 -36.88 28.19 -49.95
C GLY A 343 -36.62 29.24 -48.86
N GLY A 344 -35.36 29.46 -48.46
CA GLY A 344 -34.99 30.38 -47.40
C GLY A 344 -34.32 31.65 -47.92
N SER A 345 -35.08 32.53 -48.57
CA SER A 345 -34.80 33.96 -48.68
C SER A 345 -36.01 34.66 -49.30
N PHE A 346 -36.88 35.20 -48.44
CA PHE A 346 -37.64 36.43 -48.66
C PHE A 346 -37.96 37.05 -47.29
#